data_AF-A0A943FZN2-F1
#
_entry.id   AF-A0A943FZN2-F1
#
_cell.length_a   1.000
_cell.length_b   1.000
_cell.length_c   1.000
_cell.angle_alpha   90.00
_cell.angle_beta   90.00
_cell.angle_gamma   90.00
#
_symmetry.space_group_name_H-M   'P 1'
#
loop_
_entity.id
_entity.type
_entity.pdbx_description
1 polymer ?
#
loop_
_entity_poly.entity_id
_entity_poly.type
_entity_poly.pdbx_seq_one_letter_code
_entity_poly.pdbx_strand_id
1 'polypeptide(L)'
;MEKINTEKEWYDNPNILTNIILAVAAAIIIISQAFAVNNNLTSSVMLRNLLNHNSTYIAALIYFIFLKTKVGRTNFNLINVIYIILYLLITVASVFTLFQSFGLSSITSLLLNIMIISYMAYTFLPETRFWSDLGLDKFPFDEIKNDWYFYIISVISLVLLIVNLISATNFDGVVLTLFDTIYIILFSRYIYLYKDHCEKRNLAEVKQEEKEQAENNKETTSNKPKKKKKTKKDDKNV
;
A
#
# COMPACT_ATOMS: atom_id res chain seq x y z
N MET A 1 4.57 37.36 -7.87
CA MET A 1 4.33 36.02 -7.28
C MET A 1 5.02 35.02 -8.18
N GLU A 2 6.15 34.51 -7.72
CA GLU A 2 6.91 33.46 -8.40
C GLU A 2 6.06 32.20 -8.43
N LYS A 3 5.85 31.62 -9.61
CA LYS A 3 5.21 30.30 -9.72
C LYS A 3 6.21 29.30 -9.14
N ILE A 4 5.98 28.89 -7.89
CA ILE A 4 6.68 27.73 -7.34
C ILE A 4 6.25 26.54 -8.20
N ASN A 5 7.10 26.17 -9.16
CA ASN A 5 7.05 24.84 -9.75
C ASN A 5 7.40 23.89 -8.61
N THR A 6 6.39 23.40 -7.89
CA THR A 6 6.56 22.26 -6.99
C THR A 6 6.79 21.04 -7.87
N GLU A 7 8.01 20.87 -8.37
CA GLU A 7 8.44 19.57 -8.90
C GLU A 7 8.22 18.56 -7.79
N LYS A 8 7.34 17.59 -8.04
CA LYS A 8 7.12 16.50 -7.08
C LYS A 8 8.43 15.75 -6.92
N GLU A 9 8.88 15.58 -5.69
CA GLU A 9 10.06 14.79 -5.38
C GLU A 9 9.91 13.37 -5.96
N TRP A 10 11.03 12.73 -6.31
CA TRP A 10 11.00 11.45 -7.04
C TRP A 10 10.25 10.35 -6.29
N TYR A 11 10.29 10.38 -4.96
CA TYR A 11 9.61 9.44 -4.07
C TYR A 11 8.11 9.77 -3.86
N ASP A 12 7.62 10.87 -4.45
CA ASP A 12 6.21 11.27 -4.51
C ASP A 12 5.61 11.12 -5.91
N ASN A 13 6.40 10.58 -6.85
CA ASN A 13 5.97 10.24 -8.19
C ASN A 13 5.74 8.73 -8.32
N PRO A 14 4.49 8.24 -8.38
CA PRO A 14 4.20 6.81 -8.43
C PRO A 14 4.84 6.08 -9.62
N ASN A 15 5.00 6.75 -10.77
CA ASN A 15 5.64 6.12 -11.94
C ASN A 15 7.14 5.93 -11.75
N ILE A 16 7.82 6.92 -11.17
CA ILE A 16 9.25 6.82 -10.86
C ILE A 16 9.45 5.79 -9.74
N LEU A 17 8.67 5.88 -8.66
CA LEU A 17 8.75 4.96 -7.53
C LEU A 17 8.56 3.50 -7.96
N THR A 18 7.53 3.19 -8.75
CA THR A 18 7.29 1.83 -9.25
C THR A 18 8.42 1.32 -10.16
N ASN A 19 9.04 2.20 -10.96
CA ASN A 19 10.22 1.83 -11.76
C ASN A 19 11.42 1.49 -10.88
N ILE A 20 11.66 2.27 -9.82
CA ILE A 20 12.76 2.01 -8.89
C ILE A 20 12.51 0.70 -8.13
N ILE A 21 11.28 0.44 -7.68
CA ILE A 21 10.92 -0.84 -7.04
C ILE A 21 11.22 -2.01 -7.98
N LEU A 22 10.82 -1.91 -9.26
CA LEU A 22 11.12 -2.94 -10.26
C LEU A 22 12.63 -3.15 -10.45
N ALA A 23 13.41 -2.06 -10.55
CA ALA A 23 14.85 -2.14 -10.70
C ALA A 23 15.54 -2.78 -9.49
N VAL A 24 15.13 -2.40 -8.27
CA VAL A 24 15.63 -2.96 -7.02
C VAL A 24 15.27 -4.44 -6.91
N ALA A 25 14.01 -4.82 -7.16
CA ALA A 25 13.58 -6.22 -7.13
C ALA A 25 14.34 -7.09 -8.14
N ALA A 26 14.56 -6.57 -9.36
CA ALA A 26 15.38 -7.25 -10.36
C ALA A 26 16.85 -7.38 -9.93
N ALA A 27 17.43 -6.33 -9.34
CA ALA A 27 18.79 -6.37 -8.83
C ALA A 27 18.97 -7.42 -7.74
N ILE A 28 18.02 -7.52 -6.79
CA ILE A 28 18.06 -8.54 -5.73
C ILE A 28 18.08 -9.95 -6.33
N ILE A 29 17.20 -10.22 -7.29
CA ILE A 29 17.14 -11.52 -7.97
C ILE A 29 18.46 -11.83 -8.68
N ILE A 30 18.98 -10.88 -9.47
CA ILE A 30 20.22 -11.08 -10.24
C ILE A 30 21.40 -11.33 -9.30
N ILE A 31 21.55 -10.52 -8.26
CA ILE A 31 22.63 -10.63 -7.27
C ILE A 31 22.52 -11.98 -6.54
N SER A 32 21.32 -12.35 -6.08
CA SER A 32 21.05 -13.64 -5.43
C SER A 32 21.44 -14.83 -6.33
N GLN A 33 21.18 -14.76 -7.64
CA GLN A 33 21.51 -15.83 -8.58
C GLN A 33 22.98 -15.85 -9.00
N ALA A 34 23.63 -14.69 -9.15
CA ALA A 34 25.05 -14.62 -9.45
C ALA A 34 25.87 -15.41 -8.42
N PHE A 35 25.46 -15.39 -7.15
CA PHE A 35 26.07 -16.18 -6.09
C PHE A 35 25.79 -17.68 -6.19
N ALA A 36 24.56 -18.07 -6.56
CA ALA A 36 24.21 -19.47 -6.76
C ALA A 36 25.06 -20.12 -7.89
N VAL A 37 25.35 -19.34 -8.95
CA VAL A 37 26.21 -19.74 -10.05
C VAL A 37 27.67 -19.86 -9.64
N ASN A 38 28.19 -18.89 -8.89
CA ASN A 38 29.58 -18.91 -8.42
C ASN A 38 29.89 -20.11 -7.49
N ASN A 39 28.87 -20.69 -6.86
CA ASN A 39 28.98 -21.85 -5.98
C ASN A 39 28.71 -23.21 -6.66
N ASN A 40 28.66 -23.28 -8.00
CA ASN A 40 28.50 -24.52 -8.79
C ASN A 40 27.26 -25.37 -8.41
N LEU A 41 26.17 -24.75 -7.97
CA LEU A 41 24.92 -25.47 -7.68
C LEU A 41 24.32 -26.08 -8.97
N THR A 42 23.69 -27.26 -8.91
CA THR A 42 22.96 -27.81 -10.05
C THR A 42 21.80 -26.90 -10.45
N SER A 43 21.44 -26.81 -11.73
CA SER A 43 20.35 -25.93 -12.22
C SER A 43 19.01 -26.12 -11.50
N SER A 44 18.68 -27.35 -11.08
CA SER A 44 17.48 -27.63 -10.27
C SER A 44 17.55 -27.01 -8.87
N VAL A 45 18.73 -27.06 -8.23
CA VAL A 45 18.97 -26.46 -6.91
C VAL A 45 18.98 -24.93 -7.01
N MET A 46 19.56 -24.38 -8.09
CA MET A 46 19.49 -22.94 -8.38
C MET A 46 18.05 -22.47 -8.53
N LEU A 47 17.22 -23.18 -9.32
CA LEU A 47 15.81 -22.80 -9.51
C LEU A 47 15.01 -22.85 -8.20
N ARG A 48 15.23 -23.89 -7.39
CA ARG A 48 14.58 -24.00 -6.07
C ARG A 48 15.02 -22.87 -5.15
N ASN A 49 16.31 -22.55 -5.11
CA ASN A 49 16.83 -21.46 -4.30
C ASN A 49 16.33 -20.08 -4.80
N LEU A 50 16.23 -19.88 -6.12
CA LEU A 50 15.64 -18.69 -6.72
C LEU A 50 14.21 -18.49 -6.24
N LEU A 51 13.37 -19.53 -6.37
CA LEU A 51 11.97 -19.46 -5.97
C LEU A 51 11.79 -19.28 -4.48
N ASN A 52 12.60 -19.94 -3.65
CA ASN A 52 12.41 -19.92 -2.21
C ASN A 52 12.97 -18.64 -1.55
N HIS A 53 14.09 -18.12 -2.03
CA HIS A 53 14.73 -16.93 -1.46
C HIS A 53 14.34 -15.62 -2.13
N ASN A 54 13.76 -15.66 -3.33
CA ASN A 54 13.35 -14.45 -4.06
C ASN A 54 11.85 -14.39 -4.37
N SER A 55 11.03 -15.25 -3.76
CA SER A 55 9.57 -15.31 -3.99
C SER A 55 8.90 -13.94 -3.86
N THR A 56 9.23 -13.17 -2.81
CA THR A 56 8.70 -11.82 -2.57
C THR A 56 9.01 -10.87 -3.73
N TYR A 57 10.26 -10.85 -4.21
CA TYR A 57 10.69 -9.95 -5.28
C TYR A 57 10.15 -10.37 -6.64
N ILE A 58 10.04 -11.68 -6.89
CA ILE A 58 9.38 -12.21 -8.09
C ILE A 58 7.90 -11.80 -8.08
N ALA A 59 7.20 -11.96 -6.95
CA ALA A 59 5.82 -11.52 -6.80
C ALA A 59 5.69 -10.00 -7.02
N ALA A 60 6.63 -9.21 -6.50
CA ALA A 60 6.67 -7.76 -6.73
C ALA A 60 6.87 -7.41 -8.21
N LEU A 61 7.80 -8.07 -8.91
CA LEU A 61 7.98 -7.87 -10.35
C LEU A 61 6.70 -8.17 -11.12
N ILE A 62 6.06 -9.32 -10.86
CA ILE A 62 4.80 -9.71 -11.52
C ILE A 62 3.74 -8.65 -11.24
N TYR A 63 3.56 -8.25 -9.98
CA TYR A 63 2.58 -7.25 -9.56
C TYR A 63 2.79 -5.92 -10.30
N PHE A 64 3.97 -5.30 -10.17
CA PHE A 64 4.23 -3.97 -10.74
C PHE A 64 4.30 -3.95 -12.27
N ILE A 65 4.79 -5.02 -12.91
CA ILE A 65 4.74 -5.14 -14.37
C ILE A 65 3.29 -5.22 -14.83
N PHE A 66 2.47 -6.05 -14.17
CA PHE A 66 1.08 -6.23 -14.56
C PHE A 66 0.31 -4.91 -14.42
N LEU A 67 0.54 -4.14 -13.35
CA LEU A 67 -0.05 -2.81 -13.15
C LEU A 67 0.28 -1.79 -14.26
N LYS A 68 1.41 -1.95 -14.97
CA LYS A 68 1.76 -1.10 -16.12
C LYS A 68 0.97 -1.46 -17.38
N THR A 69 0.36 -2.64 -17.45
CA THR A 69 -0.47 -3.06 -18.57
C THR A 69 -1.89 -2.51 -18.48
N LYS A 70 -2.62 -2.49 -19.61
CA LYS A 70 -4.05 -2.13 -19.61
C LYS A 70 -4.88 -3.10 -18.78
N VAL A 71 -4.61 -4.40 -18.90
CA VAL A 71 -5.32 -5.47 -18.16
C VAL A 71 -5.14 -5.30 -16.65
N GLY A 72 -3.92 -4.98 -16.21
CA GLY A 72 -3.64 -4.75 -14.81
C GLY A 72 -4.37 -3.54 -14.25
N ARG A 73 -4.40 -2.43 -14.99
CA ARG A 73 -5.17 -1.25 -14.58
C ARG A 73 -6.67 -1.53 -14.49
N THR A 74 -7.23 -2.30 -15.42
CA THR A 74 -8.66 -2.67 -15.39
C THR A 74 -9.00 -3.54 -14.17
N ASN A 75 -8.10 -4.44 -13.75
CA ASN A 75 -8.33 -5.39 -12.66
C ASN A 75 -7.60 -5.02 -11.36
N PHE A 76 -7.28 -3.73 -11.18
CA PHE A 76 -6.38 -3.23 -10.13
C PHE A 76 -6.74 -3.77 -8.73
N ASN A 77 -8.02 -3.66 -8.35
CA ASN A 77 -8.51 -4.11 -7.04
C ASN A 77 -8.33 -5.62 -6.83
N LEU A 78 -8.61 -6.43 -7.86
CA LEU A 78 -8.42 -7.88 -7.79
C LEU A 78 -6.95 -8.25 -7.63
N ILE A 79 -6.06 -7.57 -8.36
CA ILE A 79 -4.61 -7.79 -8.29
C ILE A 79 -4.07 -7.45 -6.91
N ASN A 80 -4.55 -6.37 -6.29
CA ASN A 80 -4.17 -6.02 -4.92
C ASN A 80 -4.59 -7.10 -3.92
N VAL A 81 -5.80 -7.64 -4.04
CA VAL A 81 -6.28 -8.73 -3.19
C VAL A 81 -5.42 -9.98 -3.36
N ILE A 82 -5.10 -10.35 -4.60
CA ILE A 82 -4.18 -11.47 -4.88
C ILE A 82 -2.82 -11.21 -4.22
N TYR A 83 -2.31 -9.98 -4.31
CA TYR A 83 -1.02 -9.63 -3.74
C TYR A 83 -1.01 -9.64 -2.20
N ILE A 84 -2.12 -9.22 -1.55
CA ILE A 84 -2.34 -9.38 -0.11
C ILE A 84 -2.29 -10.87 0.27
N ILE A 85 -2.98 -11.74 -0.48
CA ILE A 85 -2.97 -13.19 -0.21
C ILE A 85 -1.54 -13.74 -0.28
N LEU A 86 -0.74 -13.30 -1.26
CA LEU A 86 0.66 -13.69 -1.37
C LEU A 86 1.48 -13.24 -0.15
N TYR A 87 1.31 -12.00 0.33
CA TYR A 87 1.98 -11.53 1.55
C TYR A 87 1.49 -12.23 2.82
N LEU A 88 0.22 -12.65 2.87
CA LEU A 88 -0.27 -13.47 3.97
C LEU A 88 0.46 -14.82 4.02
N LEU A 89 0.67 -15.46 2.86
CA LEU A 89 1.46 -16.70 2.78
C LEU A 89 2.91 -16.49 3.21
N ILE A 90 3.54 -15.36 2.82
CA ILE A 90 4.88 -14.99 3.27
C ILE A 90 4.91 -14.81 4.80
N THR A 91 3.90 -14.16 5.36
CA THR A 91 3.76 -13.96 6.81
C THR A 91 3.67 -15.31 7.52
N VAL A 92 2.84 -16.23 7.02
CA VAL A 92 2.73 -17.59 7.56
C VAL A 92 4.07 -18.35 7.46
N ALA A 93 4.79 -18.23 6.34
CA ALA A 93 6.12 -18.82 6.20
C ALA A 93 7.13 -18.26 7.22
N SER A 94 7.03 -16.97 7.55
CA SER A 94 7.89 -16.35 8.57
C SER A 94 7.61 -16.86 9.99
N VAL A 95 6.37 -17.25 10.30
CA VAL A 95 6.03 -17.95 11.55
C VAL A 95 6.75 -19.30 11.64
N PHE A 96 6.75 -20.09 10.56
CA PHE A 96 7.51 -21.34 10.54
C PHE A 96 9.02 -21.10 10.70
N THR A 97 9.55 -20.04 10.09
CA THR A 97 10.96 -19.65 10.24
C THR A 97 11.30 -19.31 11.68
N LEU A 98 10.42 -18.60 12.39
CA LEU A 98 10.58 -18.30 13.82
C LEU A 98 10.70 -19.58 14.67
N PHE A 99 9.90 -20.61 14.38
CA PHE A 99 9.98 -21.89 15.09
C PHE A 99 11.23 -22.70 14.74
N GLN A 100 11.72 -22.62 13.51
CA GLN A 100 12.91 -23.35 13.06
C GLN A 100 14.22 -22.71 13.53
N SER A 101 14.27 -21.38 13.55
CA SER A 101 15.46 -20.61 13.90
C SER A 101 15.06 -19.39 14.73
N PHE A 102 14.86 -19.63 16.03
CA PHE A 102 14.46 -18.58 16.95
C PHE A 102 15.62 -17.61 17.20
N GLY A 103 15.41 -16.34 16.87
CA GLY A 103 16.41 -15.29 17.06
C GLY A 103 15.85 -13.91 16.76
N LEU A 104 16.64 -12.87 17.03
CA LEU A 104 16.19 -11.49 16.87
C LEU A 104 15.81 -11.17 15.41
N SER A 105 16.55 -11.71 14.43
CA SER A 105 16.24 -11.54 13.01
C SER A 105 14.88 -12.15 12.64
N SER A 106 14.57 -13.37 13.09
CA SER A 106 13.30 -14.03 12.78
C SER A 106 12.10 -13.38 13.47
N ILE A 107 12.26 -12.92 14.72
CA ILE A 107 11.22 -12.13 15.42
C ILE A 107 10.95 -10.82 14.69
N THR A 108 12.01 -10.07 14.37
CA THR A 108 11.90 -8.76 13.72
C THR A 108 11.32 -8.91 12.31
N SER A 109 11.70 -9.95 11.58
CA SER A 109 11.14 -10.27 10.26
C SER A 109 9.65 -10.63 10.33
N LEU A 110 9.22 -11.44 11.30
CA LEU A 110 7.80 -11.72 11.51
C LEU A 110 7.02 -10.44 11.82
N LEU A 111 7.52 -9.61 12.74
CA LEU A 111 6.89 -8.33 13.07
C LEU A 111 6.76 -7.42 11.85
N LEU A 112 7.82 -7.33 11.04
CA LEU A 112 7.81 -6.56 9.80
C LEU A 112 6.76 -7.08 8.81
N ASN A 113 6.68 -8.40 8.60
CA ASN A 113 5.69 -9.00 7.72
C ASN A 113 4.25 -8.74 8.19
N ILE A 114 4.00 -8.87 9.50
CA ILE A 114 2.71 -8.51 10.11
C ILE A 114 2.36 -7.05 9.83
N MET A 115 3.30 -6.13 10.04
CA MET A 115 3.07 -4.70 9.79
C MET A 115 2.80 -4.41 8.31
N ILE A 116 3.52 -5.05 7.39
CA ILE A 116 3.31 -4.88 5.95
C ILE A 116 1.92 -5.41 5.54
N ILE A 117 1.54 -6.63 5.96
CA ILE A 117 0.23 -7.19 5.59
C ILE A 117 -0.91 -6.38 6.20
N SER A 118 -0.78 -5.91 7.45
CA SER A 118 -1.75 -5.02 8.07
C SER A 118 -1.89 -3.71 7.29
N TYR A 119 -0.77 -3.12 6.85
CA TYR A 119 -0.80 -1.88 6.09
C TYR A 119 -1.39 -2.04 4.68
N MET A 120 -1.07 -3.15 4.01
CA MET A 120 -1.69 -3.51 2.73
C MET A 120 -3.19 -3.76 2.88
N ALA A 121 -3.61 -4.47 3.92
CA ALA A 121 -5.02 -4.73 4.23
C ALA A 121 -5.76 -3.42 4.48
N TYR A 122 -5.19 -2.55 5.33
CA TYR A 122 -5.70 -1.21 5.63
C TYR A 122 -5.88 -0.33 4.40
N THR A 123 -4.97 -0.45 3.44
CA THR A 123 -4.87 0.48 2.31
C THR A 123 -5.64 0.00 1.08
N PHE A 124 -5.53 -1.30 0.75
CA PHE A 124 -6.07 -1.82 -0.51
C PHE A 124 -7.43 -2.50 -0.37
N LEU A 125 -7.77 -3.05 0.80
CA LEU A 125 -9.05 -3.76 0.94
C LEU A 125 -10.27 -2.84 0.91
N PRO A 126 -10.29 -1.65 1.56
CA PRO A 126 -11.47 -0.77 1.55
C PRO A 126 -11.95 -0.38 0.15
N GLU A 127 -11.05 -0.38 -0.84
CA GLU A 127 -11.34 -0.09 -2.25
C GLU A 127 -11.97 -1.28 -2.99
N THR A 128 -12.10 -2.44 -2.35
CA THR A 128 -12.62 -3.67 -2.93
C THR A 128 -13.99 -4.03 -2.38
N ARG A 129 -14.84 -4.65 -3.21
CA ARG A 129 -16.14 -5.20 -2.76
C ARG A 129 -15.98 -6.25 -1.65
N PHE A 130 -14.87 -7.00 -1.67
CA PHE A 130 -14.54 -8.02 -0.68
C PHE A 130 -14.51 -7.49 0.77
N TRP A 131 -14.17 -6.21 0.96
CA TRP A 131 -14.12 -5.62 2.30
C TRP A 131 -15.49 -5.53 2.97
N SER A 132 -16.48 -5.03 2.23
CA SER A 132 -17.86 -4.97 2.70
C SER A 132 -18.47 -6.36 2.84
N ASP A 133 -18.17 -7.27 1.90
CA ASP A 133 -18.72 -8.63 1.90
C ASP A 133 -18.23 -9.49 3.09
N LEU A 134 -17.00 -9.24 3.57
CA LEU A 134 -16.41 -9.94 4.72
C LEU A 134 -16.76 -9.31 6.08
N GLY A 135 -17.54 -8.21 6.10
CA GLY A 135 -17.90 -7.51 7.33
C GLY A 135 -16.69 -6.93 8.07
N LEU A 136 -15.60 -6.63 7.35
CA LEU A 136 -14.35 -6.14 7.92
C LEU A 136 -14.40 -4.64 8.23
N ASP A 137 -15.55 -3.99 8.06
CA ASP A 137 -15.78 -2.58 8.36
C ASP A 137 -15.42 -2.19 9.82
N LYS A 138 -15.32 -3.18 10.71
CA LYS A 138 -14.96 -3.02 12.13
C LYS A 138 -13.56 -3.51 12.49
N PHE A 139 -12.75 -3.95 11.53
CA PHE A 139 -11.39 -4.40 11.84
C PHE A 139 -10.52 -3.22 12.31
N PRO A 140 -9.68 -3.40 13.34
CA PRO A 140 -8.93 -2.31 14.00
C PRO A 140 -7.77 -1.74 13.15
N PHE A 141 -7.76 -1.93 11.82
CA PHE A 141 -6.67 -1.46 10.97
C PHE A 141 -6.61 0.07 10.85
N ASP A 142 -7.72 0.76 11.12
CA ASP A 142 -7.85 2.24 11.08
C ASP A 142 -7.31 2.95 12.34
N GLU A 143 -6.81 2.20 13.34
CA GLU A 143 -6.27 2.80 14.57
C GLU A 143 -4.94 3.53 14.36
N ILE A 144 -4.17 3.16 13.32
CA ILE A 144 -2.86 3.74 13.01
C ILE A 144 -2.98 4.62 11.76
N LYS A 145 -2.52 5.87 11.87
CA LYS A 145 -2.51 6.80 10.72
C LYS A 145 -1.55 6.32 9.63
N ASN A 146 -1.84 6.69 8.39
CA ASN A 146 -1.03 6.36 7.21
C ASN A 146 0.48 6.67 7.40
N ASP A 147 0.82 7.85 7.93
CA ASP A 147 2.20 8.24 8.25
C ASP A 147 2.88 7.27 9.23
N TRP A 148 2.17 6.89 10.29
CA TRP A 148 2.71 6.04 11.34
C TRP A 148 2.97 4.62 10.83
N TYR A 149 2.11 4.07 9.96
CA TYR A 149 2.41 2.79 9.30
C TYR A 149 3.72 2.84 8.52
N PHE A 150 3.92 3.89 7.71
CA PHE A 150 5.14 4.08 6.94
C PHE A 150 6.39 4.19 7.84
N TYR A 151 6.32 5.00 8.90
CA TYR A 151 7.46 5.18 9.82
C TYR A 151 7.76 3.91 10.62
N ILE A 152 6.75 3.21 11.13
CA ILE A 152 6.95 1.96 11.89
C ILE A 152 7.62 0.90 11.01
N ILE A 153 7.13 0.70 9.78
CA ILE A 153 7.73 -0.25 8.83
C ILE A 153 9.18 0.14 8.53
N SER A 154 9.45 1.43 8.30
CA SER A 154 10.80 1.93 8.02
C SER A 154 11.75 1.76 9.19
N VAL A 155 11.30 1.96 10.42
CA VAL A 155 12.12 1.76 11.62
C VAL A 155 12.40 0.28 11.85
N ILE A 156 11.38 -0.58 11.73
CA ILE A 156 11.56 -2.03 11.89
C ILE A 156 12.50 -2.58 10.82
N SER A 157 12.40 -2.10 9.57
CA SER A 157 13.29 -2.52 8.49
C SER A 157 14.74 -2.10 8.74
N LEU A 158 14.98 -0.90 9.28
CA LEU A 158 16.31 -0.47 9.70
C LEU A 158 16.87 -1.27 10.87
N VAL A 159 16.03 -1.64 11.85
CA VAL A 159 16.45 -2.54 12.93
C VAL A 159 16.83 -3.91 12.37
N LEU A 160 16.02 -4.46 11.47
CA LEU A 160 16.31 -5.74 10.80
C LEU A 160 17.61 -5.68 9.99
N LEU A 161 17.85 -4.57 9.27
CA LEU A 161 19.10 -4.31 8.57
C LEU A 161 20.29 -4.41 9.52
N ILE A 162 20.26 -3.69 10.64
CA ILE A 162 21.36 -3.69 11.62
C ILE A 162 21.63 -5.11 12.14
N VAL A 163 20.58 -5.83 12.53
CA VAL A 163 20.67 -7.20 13.05
C VAL A 163 21.30 -8.14 12.02
N ASN A 164 20.87 -8.04 10.76
CA ASN A 164 21.39 -8.85 9.66
C ASN A 164 22.83 -8.47 9.29
N LEU A 165 23.20 -7.18 9.32
CA LEU A 165 24.57 -6.72 9.07
C LEU A 165 25.56 -7.21 10.13
N ILE A 166 25.16 -7.21 11.41
CA ILE A 166 25.98 -7.76 12.50
C ILE A 166 26.23 -9.26 12.28
N SER A 167 25.26 -9.95 11.69
CA SER A 167 25.29 -11.39 11.48
C SER A 167 25.89 -11.78 10.12
N ALA A 168 26.17 -10.80 9.25
CA ALA A 168 26.64 -11.05 7.89
C ALA A 168 28.09 -11.54 7.90
N THR A 169 28.32 -12.71 7.32
CA THR A 169 29.64 -13.34 7.24
C THR A 169 30.34 -13.10 5.90
N ASN A 170 29.64 -12.53 4.92
CA ASN A 170 30.16 -12.25 3.58
C ASN A 170 29.59 -10.94 3.00
N PHE A 171 30.30 -10.39 2.01
CA PHE A 171 29.89 -9.18 1.30
C PHE A 171 28.53 -9.34 0.60
N ASP A 172 28.26 -10.53 0.09
CA ASP A 172 27.03 -10.89 -0.61
C ASP A 172 25.79 -10.71 0.26
N GLY A 173 25.83 -11.21 1.50
CA GLY A 173 24.79 -11.04 2.49
C GLY A 173 24.58 -9.59 2.89
N VAL A 174 25.66 -8.80 2.98
CA VAL A 174 25.60 -7.35 3.23
C VAL A 174 24.83 -6.64 2.12
N VAL A 175 25.21 -6.87 0.86
CA VAL A 175 24.58 -6.23 -0.30
C VAL A 175 23.10 -6.61 -0.40
N LEU A 176 22.76 -7.90 -0.27
CA LEU A 176 21.37 -8.35 -0.33
C LEU A 176 20.51 -7.73 0.78
N THR A 177 21.03 -7.65 2.01
CA THR A 177 20.31 -7.04 3.13
C THR A 177 20.05 -5.54 2.90
N LEU A 178 20.99 -4.83 2.29
CA LEU A 178 20.81 -3.42 1.94
C LEU A 178 19.72 -3.24 0.88
N PHE A 179 19.77 -4.01 -0.21
CA PHE A 179 18.75 -3.94 -1.26
C PHE A 179 17.37 -4.35 -0.75
N ASP A 180 17.28 -5.35 0.12
CA ASP A 180 16.02 -5.75 0.75
C ASP A 180 15.41 -4.61 1.59
N THR A 181 16.24 -3.95 2.41
CA THR A 181 15.80 -2.82 3.22
C THR A 181 15.31 -1.66 2.34
N ILE A 182 16.03 -1.36 1.27
CA ILE A 182 15.62 -0.35 0.29
C ILE A 182 14.28 -0.73 -0.35
N TYR A 183 14.13 -1.99 -0.76
CA TYR A 183 12.87 -2.50 -1.32
C TYR A 183 11.70 -2.31 -0.35
N ILE A 184 11.86 -2.71 0.91
CA ILE A 184 10.81 -2.60 1.94
C ILE A 184 10.37 -1.14 2.13
N ILE A 185 11.32 -0.21 2.22
CA ILE A 185 11.03 1.23 2.39
C ILE A 185 10.31 1.79 1.16
N LEU A 186 10.79 1.47 -0.05
CA LEU A 186 10.15 1.92 -1.29
C LEU A 186 8.74 1.34 -1.45
N PHE A 187 8.56 0.06 -1.11
CA PHE A 187 7.26 -0.59 -1.18
C PHE A 187 6.29 0.00 -0.15
N SER A 188 6.74 0.25 1.07
CA SER A 188 5.95 0.97 2.09
C SER A 188 5.57 2.38 1.60
N ARG A 189 6.49 3.10 0.95
CA ARG A 189 6.20 4.41 0.36
C ARG A 189 5.15 4.32 -0.75
N TYR A 190 5.16 3.25 -1.54
CA TYR A 190 4.14 3.03 -2.57
C TYR A 190 2.74 2.86 -1.95
N ILE A 191 2.62 2.05 -0.89
CA ILE A 191 1.36 1.89 -0.15
C ILE A 191 0.90 3.25 0.41
N TYR A 192 1.82 4.00 1.02
CA TYR A 192 1.55 5.34 1.54
C TYR A 192 0.95 6.30 0.51
N LEU A 193 1.58 6.40 -0.66
CA LEU A 193 1.10 7.28 -1.74
C LEU A 193 -0.26 6.84 -2.27
N TYR A 194 -0.52 5.53 -2.31
CA TYR A 194 -1.81 5.03 -2.73
C TYR A 194 -2.91 5.42 -1.73
N LYS A 195 -2.66 5.24 -0.43
CA LYS A 195 -3.63 5.65 0.61
C LYS A 195 -3.91 7.15 0.58
N ASP A 196 -2.86 7.97 0.48
CA ASP A 196 -2.99 9.44 0.38
C ASP A 196 -3.79 9.85 -0.88
N HIS A 197 -3.62 9.14 -1.99
CA HIS A 197 -4.42 9.35 -3.20
C HIS A 197 -5.92 9.04 -2.96
N CYS A 198 -6.22 7.90 -2.34
CA CYS A 198 -7.60 7.52 -2.01
C CYS A 198 -8.26 8.52 -1.05
N GLU A 199 -7.58 8.91 0.02
CA GLU A 199 -8.10 9.88 0.99
C GLU A 199 -8.42 11.23 0.33
N LYS A 200 -7.52 11.73 -0.52
CA LYS A 200 -7.74 12.97 -1.29
C LYS A 200 -8.93 12.86 -2.25
N ARG A 201 -9.12 11.72 -2.90
CA ARG A 201 -10.27 11.47 -3.78
C ARG A 201 -11.56 11.48 -2.98
N ASN A 202 -11.63 10.73 -1.88
CA ASN A 202 -12.82 10.64 -1.04
C ASN A 202 -13.20 12.01 -0.45
N LEU A 203 -12.21 12.80 -0.02
CA LEU A 203 -12.40 14.19 0.42
C LEU A 203 -12.95 15.11 -0.69
N ALA A 204 -12.57 14.88 -1.94
CA ALA A 204 -13.08 15.65 -3.07
C ALA A 204 -14.54 15.28 -3.40
N GLU A 205 -14.88 13.99 -3.32
CA GLU A 205 -16.24 13.48 -3.52
C GLU A 205 -17.20 14.05 -2.47
N VAL A 206 -16.85 14.00 -1.17
CA VAL A 206 -17.67 14.60 -0.09
C VAL A 206 -17.89 16.10 -0.32
N LYS A 207 -16.83 16.84 -0.67
CA LYS A 207 -16.94 18.28 -0.96
C LYS A 207 -17.83 18.59 -2.17
N GLN A 208 -17.91 17.67 -3.13
CA GLN A 208 -18.78 17.82 -4.28
C GLN A 208 -20.25 17.57 -3.89
N GLU A 209 -20.52 16.51 -3.13
CA GLU A 209 -21.85 16.20 -2.60
C GLU A 209 -22.40 17.33 -1.71
N GLU A 210 -21.56 17.91 -0.83
CA GLU A 210 -21.94 19.05 0.00
C GLU A 210 -22.32 20.29 -0.84
N LYS A 211 -21.63 20.54 -1.96
CA LYS A 211 -21.95 21.65 -2.88
C LYS A 211 -23.26 21.40 -3.60
N GLU A 212 -23.49 20.18 -4.11
CA GLU A 212 -24.73 19.80 -4.78
C GLU A 212 -25.94 19.88 -3.84
N GLN A 213 -25.77 19.48 -2.57
CA GLN A 213 -26.81 19.65 -1.55
C GLN A 213 -27.06 21.13 -1.20
N ALA A 214 -26.01 21.95 -1.13
CA ALA A 214 -26.14 23.39 -0.88
C ALA A 214 -26.83 24.14 -2.05
N GLU A 215 -26.61 23.72 -3.29
CA GLU A 215 -27.30 24.26 -4.47
C GLU A 215 -28.78 23.82 -4.53
N ASN A 216 -29.07 22.54 -4.29
CA ASN A 216 -30.44 22.03 -4.20
C ASN A 216 -31.26 22.71 -3.10
N ASN A 217 -30.63 23.02 -1.95
CA ASN A 217 -31.29 23.75 -0.85
C ASN A 217 -31.54 25.25 -1.17
N LYS A 218 -30.72 25.86 -2.04
CA LYS A 218 -30.92 27.24 -2.52
C LYS A 218 -32.05 27.32 -3.56
N GLU A 219 -32.16 26.34 -4.45
CA GLU A 219 -33.27 26.28 -5.42
C GLU A 219 -34.63 26.06 -4.74
N THR A 220 -34.69 25.20 -3.71
CA THR A 220 -35.93 24.96 -2.94
C THR A 220 -36.35 26.16 -2.07
N THR A 221 -35.42 27.02 -1.66
CA THR A 221 -35.76 28.28 -0.95
C THR A 221 -36.16 29.42 -1.89
N SER A 222 -35.66 29.43 -3.13
CA SER A 222 -36.04 30.40 -4.18
C SER A 222 -37.47 30.18 -4.71
N ASN A 223 -37.95 28.93 -4.78
CA ASN A 223 -39.25 28.57 -5.36
C ASN A 223 -40.46 28.63 -4.39
N LYS A 224 -40.33 29.21 -3.19
CA LYS A 224 -41.50 29.42 -2.31
C LYS A 224 -42.41 30.53 -2.88
N PRO A 225 -43.69 30.25 -3.22
CA PRO A 225 -44.59 31.29 -3.70
C PRO A 225 -44.86 32.30 -2.59
N LYS A 226 -44.69 33.60 -2.89
CA LYS A 226 -45.11 34.70 -2.01
C LYS A 226 -46.60 34.53 -1.68
N LYS A 227 -46.91 34.13 -0.43
CA LYS A 227 -48.29 34.09 0.09
C LYS A 227 -48.94 35.47 -0.10
N LYS A 228 -49.90 35.56 -1.01
CA LYS A 228 -50.83 36.71 -1.12
C LYS A 228 -51.53 36.89 0.24
N LYS A 229 -51.29 38.03 0.90
CA LYS A 229 -52.12 38.50 2.03
C LYS A 229 -53.57 38.65 1.54
N LYS A 230 -54.49 37.81 2.03
CA LYS A 230 -55.93 38.07 1.95
C LYS A 230 -56.30 39.02 3.10
N THR A 231 -56.68 40.24 2.76
CA THR A 231 -57.38 41.16 3.67
C THR A 231 -58.79 40.62 3.90
N LYS A 232 -59.15 40.38 5.17
CA LYS A 232 -60.48 39.94 5.60
C LYS A 232 -61.45 41.12 5.50
N LYS A 233 -62.58 40.92 4.82
CA LYS A 233 -63.74 41.82 4.80
C LYS A 233 -64.61 41.43 6.00
N ASP A 234 -64.78 42.34 6.95
CA ASP A 234 -65.73 42.16 8.05
C ASP A 234 -67.11 42.63 7.59
N ASP A 235 -68.03 41.69 7.40
CA ASP A 235 -69.47 41.96 7.43
C ASP A 235 -69.98 41.59 8.83
N LYS A 236 -70.47 42.58 9.57
CA LYS A 236 -71.32 42.40 10.75
C LYS A 236 -72.71 42.91 10.42
N ASN A 237 -73.70 42.03 10.57
CA ASN A 237 -75.12 42.32 10.66
C ASN A 237 -75.41 43.48 11.63
N VAL A 238 -76.16 44.49 11.16
CA VAL A 238 -77.49 44.89 11.69
C VAL A 238 -78.34 45.30 10.48
#